data_AF-A0A0A8EUV1-F1
#
_entry.id   AF-A0A0A8EUV1-F1
#
_cell.length_a   1.000
_cell.length_b   1.000
_cell.length_c   1.000
_cell.angle_alpha   90.00
_cell.angle_beta   90.00
_cell.angle_gamma   90.00
#
_symmetry.space_group_name_H-M   'P 1'
#
loop_
_entity.id
_entity.type
_entity.pdbx_description
1 polymer ?
#
loop_
_entity_poly.entity_id
_entity_poly.type
_entity_poly.pdbx_seq_one_letter_code
_entity_poly.pdbx_strand_id
1 'polypeptide(L)'
;MLLDQAARAAAALTRLGVRAGDRVAVHLPLVPESVIATLACGRLDAIRTTLPVSLTIPELAARLRESGARVLITADAAFWDGSVRPVKPVLDHALARSAAIDASRLPHTVLVVNRCSRPVSWKPGRDRWWHEELAED
;
A
#
# COMPACT_ATOMS: atom_id res chain seq x y z
N MET A 1 18.10 11.84 3.43
CA MET A 1 18.13 11.20 4.77
C MET A 1 16.69 10.82 5.16
N LEU A 2 16.44 9.77 5.96
CA LEU A 2 15.11 9.17 6.20
C LEU A 2 13.93 10.15 6.39
N LEU A 3 14.14 11.25 7.12
CA LEU A 3 13.11 12.29 7.34
C LEU A 3 12.63 12.97 6.05
N ASP A 4 13.54 13.19 5.09
CA ASP A 4 13.20 13.76 3.77
C ASP A 4 12.28 12.82 2.99
N GLN A 5 12.58 11.51 2.98
CA GLN A 5 11.73 10.51 2.34
C GLN A 5 10.35 10.42 3.01
N ALA A 6 10.29 10.53 4.34
CA ALA A 6 9.03 10.56 5.07
C ALA A 6 8.21 11.83 4.76
N ALA A 7 8.87 12.99 4.62
CA ALA A 7 8.22 14.24 4.25
C ALA A 7 7.64 14.17 2.82
N ARG A 8 8.41 13.64 1.87
CA ARG A 8 7.96 13.42 0.48
C ARG A 8 6.80 12.43 0.41
N ALA A 9 6.88 11.32 1.15
CA ALA A 9 5.79 10.36 1.24
C ALA A 9 4.52 10.99 1.88
N ALA A 10 4.67 11.85 2.89
CA ALA A 10 3.53 12.56 3.47
C ALA A 10 2.89 13.52 2.44
N ALA A 11 3.69 14.29 1.70
CA ALA A 11 3.20 15.17 0.65
C ALA A 11 2.44 14.38 -0.44
N ALA A 12 3.00 13.26 -0.90
CA ALA A 12 2.34 12.37 -1.85
C ALA A 12 1.00 11.84 -1.31
N LEU A 13 0.96 11.34 -0.07
CA LEU A 13 -0.28 10.89 0.56
C LEU A 13 -1.32 12.02 0.67
N THR A 14 -0.90 13.25 0.96
CA THR A 14 -1.79 14.43 0.94
C THR A 14 -2.35 14.71 -0.45
N ARG A 15 -1.54 14.66 -1.52
CA ARG A 15 -2.02 14.80 -2.91
C ARG A 15 -3.03 13.71 -3.28
N LEU A 16 -2.85 12.50 -2.76
CA LEU A 16 -3.78 11.38 -2.90
C LEU A 16 -5.03 11.49 -1.99
N GLY A 17 -5.15 12.60 -1.26
CA GLY A 17 -6.33 12.97 -0.49
C GLY A 17 -6.37 12.40 0.92
N VAL A 18 -5.27 11.89 1.46
CA VAL A 18 -5.17 11.46 2.86
C VAL A 18 -5.18 12.68 3.78
N ARG A 19 -6.04 12.65 4.79
CA ARG A 19 -6.18 13.69 5.83
C ARG A 19 -5.99 13.09 7.23
N ALA A 20 -5.89 13.96 8.24
CA ALA A 20 -5.89 13.55 9.64
C ALA A 20 -7.10 12.66 9.94
N GLY A 21 -6.87 11.52 10.60
CA GLY A 21 -7.87 10.51 10.90
C GLY A 21 -8.17 9.52 9.76
N ASP A 22 -7.75 9.78 8.53
CA ASP A 22 -7.88 8.81 7.44
C ASP A 22 -6.96 7.61 7.67
N ARG A 23 -7.37 6.46 7.13
CA ARG A 23 -6.60 5.22 7.23
C ARG A 23 -5.75 4.99 5.99
N VAL A 24 -4.49 4.64 6.20
CA VAL A 24 -3.56 4.19 5.16
C VAL A 24 -3.22 2.73 5.43
N ALA A 25 -3.63 1.83 4.53
CA ALA A 25 -3.30 0.42 4.64
C ALA A 25 -1.86 0.19 4.19
N VAL A 26 -1.08 -0.59 4.95
CA VAL A 26 0.30 -0.94 4.61
C VAL A 26 0.42 -2.45 4.51
N HIS A 27 0.52 -2.94 3.29
CA HIS A 27 0.72 -4.34 2.90
C HIS A 27 2.11 -4.52 2.26
N LEU A 28 3.15 -4.23 3.05
CA LEU A 28 4.54 -4.28 2.63
C LEU A 28 5.30 -5.42 3.35
N PRO A 29 6.29 -6.03 2.67
CA PRO A 29 7.29 -6.87 3.34
C PRO A 29 8.23 -6.02 4.22
N LEU A 30 9.27 -6.65 4.78
CA LEU A 30 10.31 -5.95 5.55
C LEU A 30 11.21 -5.14 4.61
N VAL A 31 10.76 -3.94 4.25
CA VAL A 31 11.46 -2.99 3.37
C VAL A 31 11.45 -1.58 3.98
N PRO A 32 12.44 -0.72 3.66
CA PRO A 32 12.55 0.63 4.22
C PRO A 32 11.30 1.50 4.04
N GLU A 33 10.58 1.33 2.93
CA GLU A 33 9.33 2.03 2.61
C GLU A 33 8.25 1.79 3.67
N SER A 34 8.29 0.65 4.37
CA SER A 34 7.36 0.40 5.48
C SER A 34 7.61 1.36 6.65
N VAL A 35 8.87 1.68 6.95
CA VAL A 35 9.23 2.66 7.99
C VAL A 35 8.90 4.08 7.50
N ILE A 36 9.21 4.39 6.25
CA ILE A 36 8.89 5.68 5.63
C ILE A 36 7.37 5.93 5.68
N ALA A 37 6.56 4.94 5.32
CA ALA A 37 5.11 5.02 5.38
C ALA A 37 4.59 5.23 6.81
N THR A 38 5.18 4.58 7.82
CA THR A 38 4.82 4.84 9.24
C THR A 38 5.05 6.29 9.62
N LEU A 39 6.24 6.82 9.31
CA LEU A 39 6.60 8.19 9.65
C LEU A 39 5.74 9.21 8.88
N ALA A 40 5.43 8.93 7.61
CA ALA A 40 4.54 9.75 6.80
C ALA A 40 3.11 9.78 7.36
N CYS A 41 2.56 8.62 7.77
CA CYS A 41 1.25 8.56 8.41
C CYS A 41 1.24 9.35 9.72
N GLY A 42 2.27 9.19 10.56
CA GLY A 42 2.38 9.95 11.81
C GLY A 42 2.47 11.46 11.60
N ARG A 43 3.14 11.92 10.53
CA ARG A 43 3.22 13.34 10.16
C ARG A 43 1.87 13.94 9.75
N LEU A 44 0.97 13.13 9.20
CA LEU A 44 -0.34 13.55 8.72
C LEU A 44 -1.46 13.36 9.74
N ASP A 45 -1.15 12.89 10.95
CA ASP A 45 -2.13 12.37 11.91
C ASP A 45 -3.06 11.30 11.27
N ALA A 46 -2.53 10.55 10.30
CA ALA A 46 -3.23 9.47 9.62
C ALA A 46 -3.00 8.12 10.35
N ILE A 47 -3.99 7.24 10.29
CA ILE A 47 -3.98 5.95 10.98
C ILE A 47 -3.35 4.90 10.06
N ARG A 48 -2.14 4.44 10.40
CA ARG A 48 -1.54 3.27 9.76
C ARG A 48 -2.34 2.01 10.10
N THR A 49 -2.85 1.33 9.07
CA THR A 49 -3.50 0.01 9.20
C THR A 49 -2.58 -1.03 8.58
N THR A 50 -1.90 -1.83 9.40
CA THR A 50 -0.97 -2.84 8.89
C THR A 50 -1.71 -4.09 8.42
N LEU A 51 -1.42 -4.55 7.21
CA LEU A 51 -1.92 -5.80 6.63
C LEU A 51 -0.73 -6.72 6.34
N PRO A 52 -0.46 -7.75 7.16
CA PRO A 52 0.70 -8.61 6.97
C PRO A 52 0.71 -9.29 5.58
N VAL A 53 1.89 -9.39 4.96
CA VAL A 53 2.09 -10.10 3.67
C VAL A 53 1.93 -11.62 3.78
N SER A 54 1.86 -12.16 5.00
CA SER A 54 1.63 -13.57 5.28
C SER A 54 0.16 -13.99 5.28
N LEU A 55 -0.79 -13.03 5.18
CA LEU A 55 -2.21 -13.34 5.15
C LEU A 55 -2.58 -14.11 3.88
N THR A 56 -3.46 -15.10 4.03
CA THR A 56 -4.09 -15.75 2.90
C THR A 56 -5.03 -14.79 2.17
N ILE A 57 -5.39 -15.08 0.91
CA ILE A 57 -6.29 -14.24 0.11
C ILE A 57 -7.64 -13.98 0.83
N PRO A 58 -8.33 -14.98 1.42
CA PRO A 58 -9.57 -14.73 2.15
C PRO A 58 -9.41 -13.82 3.37
N GLU A 59 -8.32 -14.00 4.14
CA GLU A 59 -8.04 -13.18 5.32
C GLU A 59 -7.71 -11.74 4.92
N LEU A 60 -6.87 -11.56 3.89
CA LEU A 60 -6.54 -10.24 3.35
C LEU A 60 -7.80 -9.53 2.82
N ALA A 61 -8.68 -10.25 2.10
CA ALA A 61 -9.92 -9.71 1.59
C ALA A 61 -10.88 -9.26 2.71
N ALA A 62 -10.95 -10.02 3.82
CA ALA A 62 -11.74 -9.62 4.98
C ALA A 62 -11.19 -8.34 5.62
N ARG A 63 -9.87 -8.29 5.86
CA ARG A 63 -9.21 -7.11 6.45
C ARG A 63 -9.29 -5.87 5.56
N LEU A 64 -9.21 -6.03 4.24
CA LEU A 64 -9.37 -4.91 3.29
C LEU A 64 -10.74 -4.23 3.44
N ARG A 65 -11.82 -5.02 3.56
CA ARG A 65 -13.19 -4.48 3.74
C ARG A 65 -13.38 -3.79 5.09
N GLU A 66 -12.71 -4.30 6.12
CA GLU A 66 -12.74 -3.72 7.47
C GLU A 66 -11.84 -2.49 7.61
N SER A 67 -10.80 -2.39 6.77
CA SER A 67 -9.78 -1.35 6.89
C SER A 67 -10.33 0.05 6.71
N GLY A 68 -11.31 0.25 5.81
CA GLY A 68 -11.77 1.59 5.42
C GLY A 68 -10.63 2.50 4.97
N ALA A 69 -9.53 1.92 4.47
CA ALA A 69 -8.35 2.67 4.09
C ALA A 69 -8.59 3.42 2.78
N ARG A 70 -8.18 4.68 2.72
CA ARG A 70 -8.26 5.51 1.52
C ARG A 70 -7.18 5.14 0.51
N VAL A 71 -5.96 4.93 1.01
CA VAL A 71 -4.77 4.54 0.24
C VAL A 71 -4.24 3.23 0.80
N LEU A 72 -3.74 2.35 -0.08
CA LEU A 72 -3.01 1.14 0.29
C LEU A 72 -1.62 1.16 -0.31
N ILE A 73 -0.60 0.87 0.49
CA ILE A 73 0.79 0.78 0.08
C ILE A 73 1.19 -0.70 0.05
N THR A 74 1.79 -1.16 -1.05
CA THR A 74 2.22 -2.54 -1.25
C THR A 74 3.51 -2.62 -2.06
N ALA A 75 3.99 -3.83 -2.34
CA ALA A 75 5.16 -4.08 -3.19
C ALA A 75 4.79 -4.97 -4.38
N ASP A 76 5.57 -4.90 -5.45
CA ASP A 76 5.47 -5.83 -6.58
C ASP A 76 5.65 -7.28 -6.12
N ALA A 77 6.69 -7.52 -5.33
CA ALA A 77 7.06 -8.79 -4.74
C ALA A 77 7.88 -8.61 -3.45
N ALA A 78 8.07 -9.70 -2.72
CA ALA A 78 8.94 -9.79 -1.57
C ALA A 78 10.06 -10.79 -1.85
N PHE A 79 11.26 -10.54 -1.31
CA PHE A 79 12.34 -11.52 -1.29
C PHE A 79 12.55 -11.97 0.15
N TRP A 80 12.26 -13.24 0.46
CA TRP A 80 12.57 -13.82 1.77
C TRP A 80 12.89 -15.32 1.61
N ASP A 81 13.76 -15.85 2.46
CA ASP A 81 14.16 -17.27 2.46
C ASP A 81 14.60 -17.75 1.06
N GLY A 82 15.55 -17.01 0.49
CA GLY A 82 16.16 -17.31 -0.81
C GLY A 82 15.24 -17.21 -2.03
N SER A 83 13.97 -16.84 -1.87
CA SER A 83 12.96 -16.91 -2.93
C SER A 83 12.17 -15.61 -3.08
N VAL A 84 11.75 -15.33 -4.32
CA VAL A 84 10.85 -14.22 -4.62
C VAL A 84 9.40 -14.69 -4.49
N ARG A 85 8.61 -13.99 -3.70
CA ARG A 85 7.18 -14.28 -3.46
C ARG A 85 6.31 -13.15 -4.01
N PRO A 86 5.21 -13.46 -4.71
CA PRO A 86 4.32 -12.46 -5.27
C PRO A 86 3.55 -11.76 -4.15
N VAL A 87 3.55 -10.42 -4.14
CA VAL A 87 2.78 -9.61 -3.17
C VAL A 87 1.61 -8.94 -3.88
N LYS A 88 1.88 -8.16 -4.94
CA LYS A 88 0.83 -7.49 -5.72
C LYS A 88 -0.21 -8.45 -6.33
N PRO A 89 0.14 -9.62 -6.89
CA PRO A 89 -0.86 -10.57 -7.37
C PRO A 89 -1.79 -11.10 -6.28
N VAL A 90 -1.26 -11.39 -5.08
CA VAL A 90 -2.05 -11.83 -3.92
C VAL A 90 -3.02 -10.73 -3.48
N LEU A 91 -2.53 -9.48 -3.41
CA LEU A 91 -3.35 -8.32 -3.12
C LEU A 91 -4.45 -8.12 -4.16
N ASP A 92 -4.16 -8.23 -5.45
CA ASP A 92 -5.15 -8.02 -6.51
C ASP A 92 -6.28 -9.04 -6.46
N HIS A 93 -5.97 -10.31 -6.17
CA HIS A 93 -6.99 -11.33 -5.92
C HIS A 93 -7.84 -11.01 -4.69
N ALA A 94 -7.23 -10.53 -3.60
CA ALA A 94 -7.95 -10.13 -2.41
C ALA A 94 -8.86 -8.92 -2.67
N LEU A 95 -8.36 -7.89 -3.37
CA LEU A 95 -9.15 -6.72 -3.78
C LEU A 95 -10.33 -7.11 -4.68
N ALA A 96 -10.12 -8.01 -5.65
CA ALA A 96 -11.20 -8.50 -6.51
C ALA A 96 -12.27 -9.24 -5.71
N ARG A 97 -11.86 -10.10 -4.76
CA ARG A 97 -12.78 -10.82 -3.86
C ARG A 97 -13.55 -9.86 -2.96
N SER A 98 -12.90 -8.84 -2.41
CA SER A 98 -13.56 -7.81 -1.59
C SER A 98 -14.54 -6.98 -2.42
N ALA A 99 -14.18 -6.59 -3.64
CA ALA A 99 -15.00 -5.77 -4.52
C ALA A 99 -16.28 -6.48 -4.96
N ALA A 100 -16.24 -7.81 -5.11
CA ALA A 100 -17.42 -8.62 -5.40
C ALA A 100 -18.46 -8.61 -4.25
N ILE A 101 -18.06 -8.22 -3.03
CA ILE A 101 -18.95 -8.10 -1.87
C ILE A 101 -19.36 -6.65 -1.67
N ASP A 102 -18.38 -5.75 -1.57
CA ASP A 102 -18.58 -4.31 -1.38
C ASP A 102 -17.32 -3.55 -1.81
N ALA A 103 -17.44 -2.79 -2.90
CA ALA A 103 -16.34 -1.99 -3.45
C ALA A 103 -16.22 -0.61 -2.77
N SER A 104 -17.25 -0.14 -2.05
CA SER A 104 -17.31 1.23 -1.53
C SER A 104 -16.30 1.53 -0.41
N ARG A 105 -15.79 0.49 0.24
CA ARG A 105 -14.83 0.59 1.36
C ARG A 105 -13.40 0.23 0.98
N LEU A 106 -13.14 -0.04 -0.31
CA LEU A 106 -11.80 -0.37 -0.79
C LEU A 106 -10.95 0.88 -1.02
N PRO A 107 -9.62 0.75 -0.91
CA PRO A 107 -8.71 1.86 -1.21
C PRO A 107 -8.87 2.31 -2.66
N HIS A 108 -8.96 3.62 -2.85
CA HIS A 108 -9.07 4.27 -4.15
C HIS A 108 -7.75 4.23 -4.91
N THR A 109 -6.64 4.28 -4.16
CA THR A 109 -5.27 4.28 -4.70
C THR A 109 -4.45 3.15 -4.09
N VAL A 110 -3.70 2.45 -4.92
CA VAL A 110 -2.69 1.46 -4.52
C VAL A 110 -1.31 1.96 -4.94
N LEU A 111 -0.48 2.31 -3.95
CA LEU A 111 0.92 2.66 -4.14
C LEU A 111 1.77 1.39 -4.15
N VAL A 112 2.47 1.13 -5.26
CA VAL A 112 3.29 -0.07 -5.45
C VAL A 112 4.78 0.29 -5.34
N VAL A 113 5.49 -0.37 -4.43
CA VAL A 113 6.95 -0.31 -4.32
C VAL A 113 7.55 -1.32 -5.29
N ASN A 114 8.45 -0.89 -6.17
CA ASN A 114 9.23 -1.78 -7.01
C ASN A 114 10.39 -2.35 -6.17
N ARG A 115 10.18 -3.52 -5.57
CA ARG A 115 11.14 -4.20 -4.69
C ARG A 115 11.95 -5.27 -5.41
N CYS A 116 11.34 -5.99 -6.37
CA CYS A 116 11.98 -7.13 -7.04
C CYS A 116 11.97 -7.04 -8.57
N SER A 117 11.53 -5.91 -9.15
CA SER A 117 11.43 -5.71 -10.60
C SER A 117 10.63 -6.81 -11.29
N ARG A 118 9.56 -7.28 -10.63
CA ARG A 118 8.68 -8.30 -11.19
C ARG A 118 7.59 -7.65 -12.03
N PRO A 119 7.23 -8.24 -13.18
CA PRO A 119 6.02 -7.84 -13.89
C PRO A 119 4.80 -8.03 -12.99
N VAL A 120 3.97 -7.01 -12.88
CA VAL A 120 2.73 -7.04 -12.10
C VAL A 120 1.56 -6.55 -12.93
N SER A 121 0.39 -7.13 -12.72
CA SER A 121 -0.85 -6.62 -13.29
C SER A 121 -1.13 -5.22 -12.76
N TRP A 122 -1.58 -4.35 -13.66
CA TRP A 122 -1.79 -2.94 -13.38
C TRP A 122 -3.23 -2.52 -13.69
N LYS A 123 -3.84 -1.77 -12.77
CA LYS A 123 -5.16 -1.15 -13.00
C LYS A 123 -5.01 0.37 -13.17
N PRO A 124 -5.23 0.91 -14.39
CA PRO A 124 -5.17 2.35 -14.65
C PRO A 124 -6.09 3.13 -13.70
N GLY A 125 -5.63 4.29 -13.24
CA GLY A 125 -6.35 5.16 -12.31
C GLY A 125 -6.30 4.74 -10.83
N ARG A 126 -6.04 3.45 -10.52
CA ARG A 126 -5.92 2.93 -9.15
C ARG A 126 -4.46 2.71 -8.74
N ASP A 127 -3.70 2.00 -9.58
CA ASP A 127 -2.34 1.58 -9.27
C ASP A 127 -1.36 2.69 -9.68
N ARG A 128 -0.42 3.02 -8.78
CA ARG A 128 0.61 4.05 -8.98
C ARG A 128 1.95 3.59 -8.41
N TRP A 129 3.06 3.98 -9.02
CA TRP A 129 4.37 3.64 -8.48
C TRP A 129 4.75 4.56 -7.32
N TRP A 130 5.22 3.96 -6.22
CA TRP A 130 5.67 4.69 -5.04
C TRP A 130 6.77 5.72 -5.37
N HIS A 131 7.77 5.32 -6.15
CA HIS A 131 8.92 6.18 -6.43
C HIS A 131 8.57 7.37 -7.35
N GLU A 132 7.60 7.20 -8.25
CA GLU A 132 7.10 8.29 -9.11
C GLU A 132 6.32 9.30 -8.26
N GLU A 133 5.40 8.82 -7.42
CA GLU A 133 4.59 9.67 -6.55
C GLU A 133 5.41 10.47 -5.54
N LEU A 134 6.56 9.92 -5.07
CA LEU A 134 7.50 10.63 -4.21
C LEU A 134 8.37 11.63 -4.97
N ALA A 135 8.53 11.50 -6.29
CA ALA A 135 9.34 12.38 -7.13
C ALA A 135 8.59 13.64 -7.59
N GLU A 136 7.26 13.66 -7.51
CA GLU A 136 6.48 14.85 -7.80
C GLU A 136 6.67 15.93 -6.71
N ASP A 137 7.07 17.12 -7.16
CA ASP A 137 7.31 18.33 -6.34
C ASP A 137 6.03 18.84 -5.64
#